data_AF-A0A352LMT6-F1
#
_entry.id   AF-A0A352LMT6-F1
#
_cell.length_a   1.000
_cell.length_b   1.000
_cell.length_c   1.000
_cell.angle_alpha   90.00
_cell.angle_beta   90.00
_cell.angle_gamma   90.00
#
_symmetry.space_group_name_H-M   'P 1'
#
loop_
_entity.id
_entity.type
_entity.pdbx_description
1 polymer ?
#
loop_
_entity_poly.entity_id
_entity_poly.type
_entity_poly.pdbx_seq_one_letter_code
_entity_poly.pdbx_strand_id
1 'polypeptide(L)'
;MAFSLTAAAADGKMLADRHADRGVKCESCHTQMPPKAPANEACATCHGGYAQLAKRTAKKDINPHDSHVEDPSCSQCHSGHKKPRLLCDQCHEFTDIKVP
;
A
#
# COMPACT_ATOMS: atom_id res chain seq x y z
N MET A 1 -25.77 31.91 19.08
CA MET A 1 -24.34 31.68 18.78
C MET A 1 -24.24 30.47 17.88
N ALA A 2 -23.77 30.64 16.65
CA ALA A 2 -23.66 29.56 15.67
C ALA A 2 -22.30 28.87 15.84
N PHE A 3 -22.31 27.60 16.25
CA PHE A 3 -21.13 26.76 16.21
C PHE A 3 -21.02 26.14 14.81
N SER A 4 -20.21 26.76 13.96
CA SER A 4 -19.74 26.12 12.73
C SER A 4 -18.70 25.07 13.10
N LEU A 5 -19.10 23.81 13.06
CA LEU A 5 -18.19 22.66 13.06
C LEU A 5 -17.63 22.50 11.64
N THR A 6 -16.48 23.11 11.36
CA THR A 6 -15.66 22.68 10.22
C THR A 6 -15.03 21.34 10.58
N ALA A 7 -15.71 20.25 10.23
CA ALA A 7 -15.09 18.94 10.20
C ALA A 7 -14.01 18.95 9.11
N ALA A 8 -12.74 19.04 9.52
CA ALA A 8 -11.64 18.73 8.63
C ALA A 8 -11.73 17.23 8.32
N ALA A 9 -12.13 16.88 7.10
CA ALA A 9 -12.05 15.52 6.60
C ALA A 9 -10.58 15.08 6.69
N ALA A 10 -10.29 14.03 7.46
CA ALA A 10 -9.02 13.34 7.33
C ALA A 10 -8.92 12.88 5.87
N ASP A 11 -7.98 13.43 5.11
CA ASP A 11 -7.74 13.13 3.70
C ASP A 11 -7.53 11.61 3.53
N GLY A 12 -8.62 10.89 3.28
CA GLY A 12 -8.67 9.45 3.03
C GLY A 12 -8.13 9.08 1.65
N LYS A 13 -7.05 9.74 1.22
CA LYS A 13 -6.41 9.55 -0.09
C LYS A 13 -5.95 8.11 -0.24
N MET A 14 -6.40 7.47 -1.31
CA MET A 14 -5.99 6.11 -1.65
C MET A 14 -4.52 6.10 -2.09
N LEU A 15 -3.90 4.92 -2.12
CA LEU A 15 -2.48 4.83 -2.45
C LEU A 15 -2.16 5.41 -3.84
N ALA A 16 -3.05 5.20 -4.82
CA ALA A 16 -2.92 5.75 -6.16
C ALA A 16 -2.98 7.28 -6.17
N ASP A 17 -3.89 7.89 -5.39
CA ASP A 17 -3.99 9.34 -5.26
C ASP A 17 -2.68 9.91 -4.70
N ARG A 18 -2.09 9.25 -3.71
CA ARG A 18 -0.82 9.67 -3.12
C ARG A 18 0.36 9.58 -4.10
N HIS A 19 0.33 8.65 -5.05
CA HIS A 19 1.33 8.58 -6.12
C HIS A 19 1.08 9.65 -7.18
N ALA A 20 -0.18 9.85 -7.59
CA ALA A 20 -0.58 10.88 -8.54
C ALA A 20 -0.23 12.29 -8.03
N ASP A 21 -0.47 12.58 -6.75
CA ASP A 21 -0.08 13.83 -6.08
C ASP A 21 1.44 14.09 -6.12
N ARG A 22 2.25 13.04 -6.28
CA ARG A 22 3.71 13.11 -6.43
C ARG A 22 4.16 13.15 -7.90
N GLY A 23 3.23 13.29 -8.84
CA GLY A 23 3.51 13.37 -10.28
C GLY A 23 3.75 12.02 -10.95
N VAL A 24 3.46 10.90 -10.29
CA VAL A 24 3.55 9.57 -10.90
C VAL A 24 2.38 9.41 -11.87
N LYS A 25 2.67 9.07 -13.12
CA LYS A 25 1.66 8.89 -14.16
C LYS A 25 1.01 7.51 -14.06
N CYS A 26 -0.21 7.37 -14.56
CA CYS A 26 -0.97 6.11 -14.55
C CYS A 26 -0.18 4.96 -15.18
N GLU A 27 0.56 5.25 -16.25
CA GLU A 27 1.34 4.31 -17.04
C GLU A 27 2.57 3.79 -16.28
N SER A 28 3.00 4.45 -15.20
CA SER A 28 4.07 3.97 -14.34
C SER A 28 3.67 2.70 -13.57
N CYS A 29 2.37 2.43 -13.41
CA CYS A 29 1.86 1.20 -12.81
C CYS A 29 1.06 0.35 -13.81
N HIS A 30 0.29 0.98 -14.69
CA HIS A 30 -0.60 0.29 -15.63
C HIS A 30 -0.01 0.26 -17.04
N THR A 31 0.43 -0.91 -17.48
CA THR A 31 1.02 -1.12 -18.82
C THR A 31 0.04 -1.68 -19.84
N GLN A 32 -1.19 -2.02 -19.43
CA GLN A 32 -2.23 -2.59 -20.27
C GLN A 32 -3.56 -1.87 -20.06
N MET A 33 -4.36 -1.77 -21.12
CA MET A 33 -5.72 -1.23 -21.10
C MET A 33 -6.72 -2.32 -21.53
N PRO A 34 -7.84 -2.54 -20.80
CA PRO A 34 -8.22 -1.85 -19.56
C PRO A 34 -7.26 -2.13 -18.39
N PRO A 35 -7.10 -1.20 -17.43
CA PRO A 35 -6.15 -1.35 -16.33
C PRO A 35 -6.45 -2.59 -15.48
N LYS A 36 -5.42 -3.39 -15.23
CA LYS A 36 -5.43 -4.48 -14.26
C LYS A 36 -4.58 -4.12 -13.04
N ALA A 37 -4.68 -4.90 -11.97
CA ALA A 37 -3.77 -4.77 -10.84
C ALA A 37 -2.31 -4.85 -11.33
N PRO A 38 -1.45 -3.90 -10.91
CA PRO A 38 -0.06 -3.88 -11.35
C PRO A 38 0.69 -5.09 -10.78
N ALA A 39 1.63 -5.61 -11.56
CA ALA A 39 2.56 -6.63 -11.10
C ALA A 39 3.59 -6.02 -10.14
N ASN A 40 4.25 -6.86 -9.34
CA ASN A 40 5.17 -6.41 -8.29
C ASN A 40 6.34 -5.59 -8.85
N GLU A 41 6.74 -5.85 -10.09
CA GLU A 41 7.84 -5.19 -10.79
C GLU A 41 7.59 -3.67 -10.94
N ALA A 42 6.34 -3.28 -11.16
CA ALA A 42 5.97 -1.87 -11.25
C ALA A 42 6.20 -1.14 -9.93
N CYS A 43 5.97 -1.81 -8.79
CA CYS A 43 6.28 -1.29 -7.47
C CYS A 43 7.80 -1.29 -7.22
N ALA A 44 8.45 -2.41 -7.54
CA ALA A 44 9.85 -2.66 -7.25
C ALA A 44 10.82 -1.74 -8.02
N THR A 45 10.40 -1.20 -9.17
CA THR A 45 11.19 -0.22 -9.94
C THR A 45 11.57 1.00 -9.10
N CYS A 46 10.70 1.41 -8.17
CA CYS A 46 10.94 2.56 -7.28
C CYS A 46 11.20 2.16 -5.82
N HIS A 47 10.54 1.11 -5.33
CA HIS A 47 10.59 0.72 -3.91
C HIS A 47 11.64 -0.37 -3.59
N GLY A 48 12.17 -1.05 -4.60
CA GLY A 48 13.02 -2.23 -4.46
C GLY A 48 12.23 -3.52 -4.24
N GLY A 49 12.91 -4.66 -4.35
CA GLY A 49 12.31 -5.98 -4.13
C GLY A 49 12.14 -6.33 -2.64
N TYR A 50 11.47 -7.46 -2.38
CA TYR A 50 11.15 -7.93 -1.02
C TYR A 50 12.36 -7.98 -0.09
N ALA A 51 13.51 -8.50 -0.53
CA ALA A 51 14.71 -8.55 0.33
C ALA A 51 15.17 -7.17 0.84
N GLN A 52 14.98 -6.11 0.05
CA GLN A 52 15.31 -4.75 0.48
C GLN A 52 14.24 -4.20 1.42
N LEU A 53 12.96 -4.46 1.14
CA LEU A 53 11.84 -4.05 1.98
C LEU A 53 11.86 -4.75 3.35
N ALA A 54 12.16 -6.05 3.38
CA ALA A 54 12.39 -6.85 4.58
C ALA A 54 13.44 -6.19 5.47
N LYS A 55 14.61 -5.84 4.92
CA LYS A 55 15.67 -5.13 5.66
C LYS A 55 15.21 -3.78 6.20
N ARG A 56 14.46 -3.00 5.40
CA ARG A 56 13.91 -1.70 5.81
C ARG A 56 12.90 -1.81 6.96
N THR A 57 12.20 -2.95 7.04
CA THR A 57 11.15 -3.19 8.05
C THR A 57 11.57 -4.15 9.16
N ALA A 58 12.84 -4.56 9.21
CA ALA A 58 13.39 -5.52 10.16
C ALA A 58 13.33 -5.09 11.64
N LYS A 59 13.12 -3.81 11.94
CA LYS A 59 12.97 -3.30 13.31
C LYS A 59 11.54 -3.38 13.84
N LYS A 60 10.57 -3.77 13.00
CA LYS A 60 9.19 -3.99 13.46
C LYS A 60 9.12 -5.33 14.17
N ASP A 61 8.32 -5.40 15.23
CA ASP A 61 8.07 -6.65 15.96
C ASP A 61 7.55 -7.76 15.03
N ILE A 62 6.76 -7.35 14.02
CA ILE A 62 6.28 -8.20 12.94
C ILE A 62 6.70 -7.55 11.63
N ASN A 63 7.47 -8.28 10.83
CA ASN A 63 7.95 -7.80 9.55
C ASN A 63 6.97 -8.17 8.42
N PRO A 64 6.15 -7.25 7.90
CA PRO A 64 5.15 -7.59 6.88
C PRO A 64 5.76 -7.91 5.51
N HIS A 65 7.06 -7.66 5.31
CA HIS A 65 7.77 -7.94 4.06
C HIS A 65 8.75 -9.10 4.19
N ASP A 66 8.72 -9.82 5.31
CA ASP A 66 9.52 -11.02 5.58
C ASP A 66 8.63 -12.02 6.34
N SER A 67 7.82 -12.76 5.58
CA SER A 67 6.75 -13.61 6.12
C SER A 67 6.84 -15.02 5.57
N HIS A 68 6.03 -15.93 6.12
CA HIS A 68 5.90 -17.30 5.60
C HIS A 68 5.06 -17.38 4.30
N VAL A 69 4.53 -16.27 3.80
CA VAL A 69 3.87 -16.19 2.50
C VAL A 69 4.93 -15.84 1.47
N GLU A 70 5.19 -16.77 0.56
CA GLU A 70 6.18 -16.60 -0.50
C GLU A 70 5.63 -15.70 -1.62
N ASP A 71 6.43 -14.70 -2.00
CA ASP A 71 6.19 -13.76 -3.11
C ASP A 71 4.74 -13.23 -3.26
N PRO A 72 4.11 -12.71 -2.19
CA PRO A 72 2.77 -12.15 -2.31
C PRO A 72 2.77 -10.96 -3.27
N SER A 73 1.64 -10.69 -3.92
CA SER A 73 1.53 -9.47 -4.71
C SER A 73 1.52 -8.26 -3.77
N CYS A 74 2.27 -7.20 -4.09
CA CYS A 74 2.23 -5.95 -3.33
C CYS A 74 0.79 -5.44 -3.18
N SER A 75 -0.04 -5.64 -4.22
CA SER A 75 -1.45 -5.24 -4.28
C SER A 75 -2.39 -6.09 -3.39
N GLN A 76 -1.91 -7.20 -2.84
CA GLN A 76 -2.66 -7.98 -1.84
C GLN A 76 -2.80 -7.23 -0.53
N CYS A 77 -1.85 -6.35 -0.20
CA CYS A 77 -1.94 -5.45 0.95
C CYS A 77 -2.18 -4.00 0.52
N HIS A 78 -1.29 -3.49 -0.33
CA HIS A 78 -1.24 -2.10 -0.78
C HIS A 78 -2.22 -1.84 -1.92
N SER A 79 -3.44 -1.45 -1.57
CA SER A 79 -4.50 -1.22 -2.56
C SER A 79 -4.39 0.17 -3.20
N GLY A 80 -4.19 0.21 -4.53
CA GLY A 80 -4.09 1.44 -5.31
C GLY A 80 -5.31 2.36 -5.17
N HIS A 81 -6.46 1.91 -5.68
CA HIS A 81 -7.71 2.69 -5.77
C HIS A 81 -8.77 2.27 -4.74
N LYS A 82 -8.37 1.61 -3.65
CA LYS A 82 -9.26 1.14 -2.58
C LYS A 82 -8.55 1.26 -1.23
N LYS A 83 -9.30 1.14 -0.14
CA LYS A 83 -8.70 1.07 1.20
C LYS A 83 -7.70 -0.08 1.27
N PRO A 84 -6.53 0.13 1.89
CA PRO A 84 -5.55 -0.93 2.06
C PRO A 84 -6.11 -2.02 2.98
N ARG A 85 -5.52 -3.21 2.88
CA ARG A 85 -5.83 -4.36 3.73
C ARG A 85 -4.52 -5.02 4.13
N LEU A 86 -4.49 -5.78 5.21
CA LEU A 86 -3.34 -6.60 5.56
C LEU A 86 -3.66 -8.05 5.22
N LEU A 87 -2.91 -8.65 4.28
CA LEU A 87 -3.12 -10.05 3.90
C LEU A 87 -3.04 -10.98 5.12
N CYS A 88 -2.15 -10.66 6.07
CA CYS A 88 -1.94 -11.44 7.27
C CYS A 88 -3.20 -11.52 8.15
N ASP A 89 -4.07 -10.51 8.11
CA ASP A 89 -5.30 -10.47 8.92
C ASP A 89 -6.36 -11.50 8.47
N GLN A 90 -6.09 -12.24 7.39
CA GLN A 90 -6.92 -13.39 7.01
C GLN A 90 -6.74 -14.58 7.96
N CYS A 91 -5.58 -14.66 8.63
CA CYS A 91 -5.25 -15.76 9.54
C CYS A 91 -4.82 -15.28 10.93
N HIS A 92 -4.27 -14.07 11.02
CA HIS A 92 -3.80 -13.44 12.24
C HIS A 92 -4.71 -12.26 12.60
N GLU A 93 -4.53 -11.72 13.80
CA GLU A 93 -5.17 -10.47 14.19
C GLU A 93 -4.08 -9.53 14.68
N PHE A 94 -3.71 -8.55 13.86
CA PHE A 94 -2.69 -7.56 14.19
C PHE A 94 -3.33 -6.20 14.42
N THR A 95 -3.29 -5.73 15.67
CA THR A 95 -3.88 -4.43 16.06
C THR A 95 -3.04 -3.23 15.65
N ASP A 96 -1.72 -3.42 15.51
CA ASP A 96 -0.77 -2.31 15.41
C ASP A 96 -0.08 -2.20 14.04
N ILE A 97 -0.38 -3.09 13.09
CA ILE A 97 0.17 -3.04 11.74
C ILE A 97 -0.75 -2.20 10.85
N LYS A 98 -0.23 -1.07 10.40
CA LYS A 98 -0.92 -0.21 9.41
C LYS A 98 -0.28 -0.36 8.04
N VAL A 99 -1.10 -0.71 7.06
CA VAL A 99 -0.69 -0.71 5.66
C VAL A 99 -0.82 0.71 5.11
N PRO A 100 0.26 1.29 4.56
CA PRO A 100 0.25 2.57 3.88
C PRO A 100 -0.85 2.64 2.82
#